data_AF-A0A1J5PFT4-F1
#
_entry.id   AF-A0A1J5PFT4-F1
#
_cell.length_a   1.000
_cell.length_b   1.000
_cell.length_c   1.000
_cell.angle_alpha   90.00
_cell.angle_beta   90.00
_cell.angle_gamma   90.00
#
_symmetry.space_group_name_H-M   'P 1'
#
loop_
_entity.id
_entity.type
_entity.pdbx_description
1 polymer ?
#
loop_
_entity_poly.entity_id
_entity_poly.type
_entity_poly.pdbx_seq_one_letter_code
_entity_poly.pdbx_strand_id
1 'polypeptide(L)'
;MVLDGRVAALWGAGIGYPGFTTLAKSPAGVRFIAPTADEIARMSAKHALFKPMTIPARSYPNQNAPINSMGSWSFILARVDLDDEVTYRLARTLHGAEGAFCKKLAQACETTAANTVAAVPGVELLHPGVLKYFREIGVVK
;
A
#
# COMPACT_ATOMS: atom_id res chain seq x y z
N MET A 1 12.58 19.02 -13.36
CA MET A 1 12.80 19.67 -12.05
C MET A 1 13.96 19.03 -11.30
N VAL A 2 13.93 17.72 -11.02
CA VAL A 2 15.10 17.08 -10.36
C VAL A 2 16.29 16.96 -11.32
N LEU A 3 16.07 16.41 -12.52
CA LEU A 3 17.15 16.18 -13.50
C LEU A 3 17.79 17.45 -14.07
N ASP A 4 17.04 18.55 -14.11
CA ASP A 4 17.52 19.86 -14.56
C ASP A 4 17.89 20.79 -13.38
N GLY A 5 18.02 20.23 -12.17
CA GLY A 5 18.58 20.92 -11.00
C GLY A 5 17.70 21.97 -10.33
N ARG A 6 16.45 22.17 -10.79
CA ARG A 6 15.53 23.16 -10.22
C ARG A 6 14.98 22.77 -8.84
N VAL A 7 14.98 21.48 -8.50
CA VAL A 7 14.66 20.99 -7.15
C VAL A 7 15.63 19.89 -6.74
N ALA A 8 15.92 19.80 -5.45
CA ALA A 8 16.90 18.86 -4.92
C ALA A 8 16.38 17.42 -4.79
N ALA A 9 15.07 17.21 -4.67
CA ALA A 9 14.49 15.89 -4.43
C ALA A 9 13.05 15.79 -4.97
N LEU A 10 12.61 14.55 -5.17
CA LEU A 10 11.23 14.19 -5.45
C LEU A 10 10.68 13.37 -4.28
N TRP A 11 9.47 13.72 -3.82
CA TRP A 11 8.71 12.93 -2.85
C TRP A 11 7.42 12.42 -3.49
N GLY A 12 6.97 11.26 -3.06
CA GLY A 12 5.79 10.57 -3.60
C GLY A 12 5.59 9.23 -2.89
N ALA A 13 4.62 8.44 -3.36
CA ALA A 13 4.26 7.17 -2.75
C ALA A 13 4.05 6.07 -3.81
N GLY A 14 4.29 4.82 -3.39
CA GLY A 14 4.13 3.63 -4.23
C GLY A 14 5.43 3.16 -4.88
N ILE A 15 5.73 1.87 -4.69
CA ILE A 15 6.80 1.20 -5.43
C ILE A 15 6.41 1.21 -6.92
N GLY A 16 7.33 1.59 -7.80
CA GLY A 16 7.06 1.67 -9.24
C GLY A 16 6.36 2.95 -9.71
N TYR A 17 6.20 3.96 -8.84
CA TYR A 17 5.70 5.27 -9.25
C TYR A 17 6.50 5.81 -10.47
N PRO A 18 5.84 6.33 -11.54
CA PRO A 18 6.54 6.72 -12.77
C PRO A 18 7.66 7.73 -12.54
N GLY A 19 7.48 8.70 -11.64
CA GLY A 19 8.52 9.66 -11.29
C GLY A 19 9.78 9.00 -10.72
N PHE A 20 9.63 8.04 -9.80
CA PHE A 20 10.76 7.30 -9.23
C PHE A 20 11.44 6.44 -10.28
N THR A 21 10.66 5.76 -11.13
CA THR A 21 11.19 4.93 -12.21
C THR A 21 12.00 5.74 -13.23
N THR A 22 11.49 6.91 -13.63
CA THR A 22 12.18 7.80 -14.56
C THR A 22 13.49 8.32 -13.97
N LEU A 23 13.47 8.79 -12.72
CA LEU A 23 14.69 9.28 -12.07
C LEU A 23 15.71 8.15 -11.88
N ALA A 24 15.27 6.98 -11.41
CA ALA A 24 16.17 5.84 -11.15
C ALA A 24 16.81 5.26 -12.41
N LYS A 25 16.16 5.42 -13.58
CA LYS A 25 16.71 5.04 -14.89
C LYS A 25 17.57 6.13 -15.54
N SER A 26 17.59 7.34 -14.98
CA SER A 26 18.40 8.43 -15.53
C SER A 26 19.90 8.16 -15.36
N PRO A 27 20.78 8.70 -16.22
CA PRO A 27 22.23 8.53 -16.09
C PRO A 27 22.80 9.05 -14.77
N ALA A 28 22.16 10.08 -14.18
CA ALA A 28 22.56 10.61 -12.87
C ALA A 28 22.24 9.64 -11.71
N GLY A 29 21.36 8.67 -11.94
CA GLY A 29 20.88 7.75 -10.92
C GLY A 29 20.03 8.45 -9.85
N VAL A 30 19.70 7.69 -8.81
CA VAL A 30 19.02 8.21 -7.62
C VAL A 30 19.65 7.66 -6.36
N ARG A 31 19.56 8.45 -5.29
CA ARG A 31 19.79 7.98 -3.93
C ARG A 31 18.48 8.05 -3.17
N PHE A 32 18.09 6.94 -2.55
CA PHE A 32 16.93 6.92 -1.67
C PHE A 32 17.30 7.48 -0.30
N ILE A 33 16.44 8.35 0.23
CA ILE A 33 16.54 8.86 1.60
C ILE A 33 15.46 8.14 2.40
N ALA A 34 15.89 7.36 3.39
CA ALA A 34 15.01 6.52 4.19
C ALA A 34 15.19 6.82 5.68
N PRO A 35 14.13 6.73 6.49
CA PRO A 35 14.23 6.90 7.92
C PRO A 35 15.06 5.77 8.56
N THR A 36 15.72 6.09 9.66
CA THR A 36 16.36 5.12 10.55
C THR A 36 15.32 4.27 11.29
N ALA A 37 15.75 3.14 11.87
CA ALA A 37 14.86 2.29 12.68
C ALA A 37 14.21 3.05 13.85
N ASP A 38 14.96 3.93 14.51
CA ASP A 38 14.44 4.77 15.60
C ASP A 38 13.42 5.79 15.11
N GLU A 39 13.64 6.39 13.94
CA GLU A 39 12.67 7.30 13.33
C GLU A 39 11.39 6.57 12.92
N ILE A 40 11.51 5.36 12.34
CA ILE A 40 10.37 4.48 12.05
C ILE A 40 9.57 4.18 13.32
N ALA A 41 10.25 3.84 14.42
CA ALA A 41 9.59 3.56 15.70
C ALA A 41 8.86 4.79 16.26
N ARG A 42 9.51 5.96 16.27
CA ARG A 42 8.89 7.22 16.72
C ARG A 42 7.70 7.63 15.86
N MET A 43 7.80 7.49 14.54
CA MET A 43 6.69 7.80 13.63
C MET A 43 5.53 6.84 13.82
N SER A 44 5.80 5.54 13.97
CA SER A 44 4.76 4.51 14.19
C SER A 44 4.01 4.76 15.49
N ALA A 45 4.72 5.15 16.56
CA ALA A 45 4.11 5.47 17.86
C ALA A 45 3.22 6.72 17.81
N LYS A 46 3.57 7.71 16.98
CA LYS A 46 2.85 8.97 16.86
C LYS A 46 1.70 8.92 15.85
N HIS A 47 1.81 8.09 14.80
CA HIS A 47 0.92 8.10 13.66
C HIS A 47 0.50 6.67 13.28
N ALA A 48 -0.64 6.23 13.82
CA ALA A 48 -1.16 4.87 13.65
C ALA A 48 -1.43 4.46 12.18
N LEU A 49 -1.63 5.43 11.29
CA LEU A 49 -1.88 5.25 9.86
C LEU A 49 -0.64 4.82 9.08
N PHE A 50 0.55 5.17 9.56
CA PHE A 50 1.80 4.74 8.93
C PHE A 50 2.22 3.40 9.49
N LYS A 51 2.52 2.45 8.60
CA LYS A 51 3.06 1.14 8.93
C LYS A 51 4.47 1.02 8.40
N PRO A 52 5.39 0.37 9.14
CA PRO A 52 6.68 -0.02 8.59
C PRO A 52 6.48 -0.81 7.29
N MET A 53 7.29 -0.51 6.28
CA MET A 53 7.31 -1.26 5.03
C MET A 53 8.74 -1.40 4.51
N THR A 54 8.97 -2.43 3.71
CA THR A 54 10.26 -2.65 3.05
C THR A 54 10.08 -2.55 1.54
N ILE A 55 10.90 -1.72 0.89
CA ILE A 55 11.09 -1.76 -0.56
C ILE A 55 12.16 -2.83 -0.82
N PRO A 56 11.82 -3.94 -1.50
CA PRO A 56 12.79 -5.02 -1.74
C PRO A 56 14.03 -4.52 -2.48
N ALA A 57 15.15 -5.21 -2.31
CA ALA A 57 16.33 -5.02 -3.17
C ALA A 57 15.95 -5.18 -4.65
N ARG A 58 16.61 -4.41 -5.53
CA ARG A 58 16.41 -4.43 -6.99
C ARG A 58 15.01 -4.01 -7.44
N SER A 59 14.27 -3.28 -6.60
CA SER A 59 13.02 -2.62 -7.01
C SER A 59 13.30 -1.48 -8.00
N TYR A 60 14.49 -0.88 -7.94
CA TYR A 60 14.97 0.15 -8.86
C TYR A 60 16.38 -0.18 -9.35
N PRO A 61 16.80 0.33 -10.53
CA PRO A 61 18.19 0.19 -11.00
C PRO A 61 19.20 0.64 -9.94
N ASN A 62 20.27 -0.14 -9.77
CA ASN A 62 21.37 0.12 -8.83
C ASN A 62 20.99 0.17 -7.33
N GLN A 63 19.74 -0.13 -6.96
CA GLN A 63 19.32 -0.28 -5.57
C GLN A 63 19.53 -1.74 -5.10
N ASN A 64 20.75 -2.07 -4.66
CA ASN A 64 21.12 -3.46 -4.36
C ASN A 64 20.71 -3.95 -2.96
N ALA A 65 20.44 -3.05 -2.03
CA ALA A 65 20.03 -3.38 -0.65
C ALA A 65 18.57 -2.96 -0.43
N PRO A 66 17.77 -3.72 0.36
CA PRO A 66 16.40 -3.33 0.69
C PRO A 66 16.37 -1.97 1.41
N ILE A 67 15.27 -1.24 1.24
CA ILE A 67 15.05 0.03 1.92
C ILE A 67 13.92 -0.13 2.92
N ASN A 68 14.23 0.02 4.20
CA ASN A 68 13.21 0.09 5.25
C ASN A 68 12.65 1.51 5.31
N SER A 69 11.33 1.62 5.30
CA SER A 69 10.64 2.91 5.26
C SER A 69 9.28 2.79 5.95
N MET A 70 8.43 3.79 5.73
CA MET A 70 7.04 3.84 6.17
C MET A 70 6.12 3.89 4.95
N GLY A 71 4.98 3.24 5.05
CA GLY A 71 3.90 3.29 4.06
C GLY A 71 2.56 3.51 4.72
N SER A 72 1.53 3.78 3.91
CA SER A 72 0.14 3.82 4.34
C SER A 72 -0.67 2.89 3.44
N TRP A 73 -1.79 2.39 3.96
CA TRP A 73 -2.74 1.63 3.17
C TRP A 73 -3.52 2.55 2.23
N SER A 74 -3.73 2.08 1.00
CA SER A 74 -4.73 2.64 0.10
C SER A 74 -6.07 1.98 0.41
N PHE A 75 -7.13 2.78 0.52
CA PHE A 75 -8.47 2.29 0.81
C PHE A 75 -9.39 2.41 -0.42
N ILE A 76 -10.24 1.41 -0.62
CA ILE A 76 -11.44 1.52 -1.45
C ILE A 76 -12.55 2.06 -0.55
N LEU A 77 -12.94 3.30 -0.75
CA LEU A 77 -14.00 3.94 0.03
C LEU A 77 -15.33 3.86 -0.73
N ALA A 78 -16.40 3.57 0.00
CA ALA A 78 -17.76 3.56 -0.53
C ALA A 78 -18.65 4.50 0.28
N ARG A 79 -19.72 5.00 -0.35
CA ARG A 79 -20.80 5.72 0.33
C ARG A 79 -21.50 4.78 1.31
N VAL A 80 -21.93 5.33 2.45
CA VAL A 80 -22.55 4.56 3.55
C VAL A 80 -23.90 3.96 3.18
N ASP A 81 -24.55 4.50 2.16
CA ASP A 81 -25.85 4.10 1.62
C ASP A 81 -25.72 3.40 0.26
N LEU A 82 -24.53 2.88 -0.06
CA LEU A 82 -24.37 1.97 -1.19
C LEU A 82 -25.11 0.68 -0.88
N ASP A 83 -25.71 0.05 -1.89
CA ASP A 83 -26.45 -1.18 -1.67
C ASP A 83 -25.54 -2.30 -1.12
N ASP A 84 -26.00 -2.98 -0.07
CA ASP A 84 -25.24 -4.06 0.60
C ASP A 84 -24.86 -5.18 -0.37
N GLU A 85 -25.74 -5.55 -1.30
CA GLU A 85 -25.46 -6.60 -2.27
C GLU A 85 -24.37 -6.18 -3.26
N VAL A 86 -24.31 -4.89 -3.63
CA VAL A 86 -23.22 -4.37 -4.47
C VAL A 86 -21.88 -4.49 -3.76
N THR A 87 -21.81 -4.09 -2.49
CA THR A 87 -20.55 -4.17 -1.73
C THR A 87 -20.14 -5.60 -1.39
N TYR A 88 -21.09 -6.48 -1.10
CA TYR A 88 -20.86 -7.92 -0.92
C TYR A 88 -20.24 -8.52 -2.18
N ARG A 89 -20.86 -8.28 -3.34
CA ARG A 89 -20.36 -8.77 -4.62
C ARG A 89 -18.98 -8.21 -4.96
N LEU A 90 -18.75 -6.91 -4.69
CA LEU A 90 -17.44 -6.28 -4.87
C LEU A 90 -16.38 -6.99 -4.02
N ALA A 91 -16.61 -7.16 -2.72
CA ALA A 91 -15.66 -7.82 -1.83
C ALA A 91 -15.40 -9.27 -2.26
N ARG A 92 -16.47 -10.03 -2.54
CA ARG A 92 -16.36 -11.41 -3.01
C ARG A 92 -15.57 -11.55 -4.30
N THR A 93 -15.81 -10.67 -5.28
CA THR A 93 -15.07 -10.69 -6.55
C THR A 93 -13.62 -10.27 -6.35
N LEU A 94 -13.36 -9.22 -5.55
CA LEU A 94 -12.01 -8.74 -5.27
C LEU A 94 -11.17 -9.84 -4.61
N HIS A 95 -11.67 -10.43 -3.52
CA HIS A 95 -10.95 -11.46 -2.76
C HIS A 95 -10.94 -12.83 -3.45
N GLY A 96 -11.86 -13.08 -4.37
CA GLY A 96 -11.79 -14.22 -5.30
C GLY A 96 -10.70 -14.08 -6.38
N ALA A 97 -10.15 -12.87 -6.59
CA ALA A 97 -9.22 -12.55 -7.68
C ALA A 97 -7.81 -12.14 -7.21
N GLU A 98 -7.49 -12.27 -5.92
CA GLU A 98 -6.21 -11.85 -5.32
C GLU A 98 -5.00 -12.39 -6.08
N GLY A 99 -5.01 -13.69 -6.40
CA GLY A 99 -3.93 -14.33 -7.14
C GLY A 99 -3.73 -13.75 -8.55
N ALA A 100 -4.79 -13.27 -9.20
CA ALA A 100 -4.67 -12.60 -10.50
C ALA A 100 -4.06 -11.21 -10.35
N PHE A 101 -4.39 -10.46 -9.29
CA PHE A 101 -3.80 -9.16 -9.02
C PHE A 101 -2.32 -9.27 -8.66
N CYS A 102 -1.98 -10.20 -7.77
CA CYS A 102 -0.61 -10.47 -7.34
C CYS A 102 0.33 -10.79 -8.51
N LYS A 103 -0.17 -11.53 -9.52
CA LYS A 103 0.58 -11.82 -10.76
C LYS A 103 0.82 -10.58 -11.63
N LYS A 104 -0.08 -9.59 -11.60
CA LYS A 104 0.06 -8.36 -12.40
C LYS A 104 0.90 -7.29 -11.69
N LEU A 105 0.80 -7.21 -10.38
CA LEU A 105 1.48 -6.21 -9.56
C LEU A 105 1.81 -6.84 -8.21
N ALA A 106 3.09 -6.91 -7.86
CA ALA A 106 3.55 -7.55 -6.61
C ALA A 106 2.91 -6.91 -5.36
N GLN A 107 2.69 -5.60 -5.37
CA GLN A 107 2.05 -4.86 -4.28
C GLN A 107 0.59 -5.29 -4.08
N ALA A 108 -0.06 -5.79 -5.13
CA ALA A 108 -1.44 -6.24 -5.04
C ALA A 108 -1.58 -7.63 -4.38
N CYS A 109 -0.47 -8.32 -4.09
CA CYS A 109 -0.48 -9.49 -3.21
C CYS A 109 -0.91 -9.13 -1.78
N GLU A 110 -0.77 -7.86 -1.38
CA GLU A 110 -1.21 -7.36 -0.07
C GLU A 110 -2.71 -7.03 -0.03
N THR A 111 -3.43 -7.13 -1.16
CA THR A 111 -4.88 -6.90 -1.22
C THR A 111 -5.63 -8.12 -0.69
N THR A 112 -5.61 -8.31 0.62
CA THR A 112 -6.28 -9.43 1.29
C THR A 112 -7.38 -8.96 2.22
N ALA A 113 -8.37 -9.82 2.48
CA ALA A 113 -9.42 -9.53 3.46
C ALA A 113 -8.83 -9.32 4.87
N ALA A 114 -7.83 -10.13 5.24
CA ALA A 114 -7.12 -10.00 6.51
C ALA A 114 -6.40 -8.65 6.65
N ASN A 115 -5.69 -8.21 5.60
CA ASN A 115 -5.05 -6.89 5.60
C ASN A 115 -6.07 -5.76 5.66
N THR A 116 -7.22 -5.91 5.01
CA THR A 116 -8.32 -4.93 5.10
C THR A 116 -8.80 -4.78 6.55
N VAL A 117 -9.05 -5.89 7.24
CA VAL A 117 -9.47 -5.88 8.66
C VAL A 117 -8.39 -5.30 9.56
N ALA A 118 -7.12 -5.59 9.31
CA ALA A 118 -6.00 -5.03 10.07
C ALA A 118 -5.75 -3.53 9.83
N ALA A 119 -6.19 -3.01 8.67
CA ALA A 119 -5.93 -1.64 8.26
C ALA A 119 -7.04 -0.65 8.64
N VAL A 120 -8.29 -1.11 8.78
CA VAL A 120 -9.41 -0.23 9.16
C VAL A 120 -9.30 0.20 10.63
N PRO A 121 -9.69 1.44 10.98
CA PRO A 121 -9.69 1.90 12.38
C PRO A 121 -10.59 1.08 13.30
N GLY A 122 -11.65 0.48 12.74
CA GLY A 122 -12.58 -0.39 13.42
C GLY A 122 -13.40 -1.19 12.41
N VAL A 123 -13.76 -2.42 12.76
CA VAL A 123 -14.50 -3.33 11.88
C VAL A 123 -15.92 -2.83 11.60
N GLU A 124 -16.48 -2.03 12.50
CA GLU A 124 -17.78 -1.38 12.35
C GLU A 124 -17.81 -0.33 11.24
N LEU A 125 -16.64 0.12 10.75
CA LEU A 125 -16.53 1.04 9.62
C LEU A 125 -16.54 0.33 8.26
N LEU A 126 -16.49 -1.01 8.25
CA LEU A 126 -16.66 -1.78 7.02
C LEU A 126 -18.14 -1.77 6.61
N HIS A 127 -18.37 -1.63 5.30
CA HIS A 127 -19.73 -1.65 4.75
C HIS A 127 -20.43 -2.99 5.09
N PRO A 128 -21.73 -3.02 5.43
CA PRO A 128 -22.39 -4.24 5.92
C PRO A 128 -22.29 -5.43 4.95
N GLY A 129 -22.43 -5.20 3.64
CA GLY A 129 -22.17 -6.24 2.64
C GLY A 129 -20.74 -6.81 2.63
N VAL A 130 -19.72 -6.00 2.90
CA VAL A 130 -18.33 -6.46 3.07
C VAL A 130 -18.19 -7.29 4.34
N LEU A 131 -18.76 -6.82 5.46
CA LEU A 131 -18.77 -7.56 6.73
C LEU A 131 -19.43 -8.93 6.60
N LYS A 132 -20.56 -9.01 5.88
CA LYS A 132 -21.23 -10.27 5.57
C LYS A 132 -20.28 -11.24 4.89
N TYR A 133 -19.62 -10.81 3.81
CA TYR A 133 -18.65 -11.64 3.09
C TYR A 133 -17.47 -12.04 3.99
N PHE A 134 -16.89 -11.10 4.75
CA PHE A 134 -15.75 -11.38 5.63
C PHE A 134 -16.07 -12.38 6.75
N ARG A 135 -17.30 -12.38 7.25
CA ARG A 135 -17.79 -13.42 8.17
C ARG A 135 -17.96 -14.78 7.48
N GLU A 136 -18.51 -14.81 6.27
CA GLU A 136 -18.66 -16.05 5.49
C GLU A 136 -17.32 -16.76 5.24
N ILE A 137 -16.25 -16.00 4.99
CA ILE A 137 -14.90 -16.55 4.81
C ILE A 137 -14.09 -16.69 6.11
N GLY A 138 -14.70 -16.39 7.27
CA GLY A 138 -14.11 -16.60 8.59
C GLY A 138 -13.00 -15.61 9.00
N VAL A 139 -12.86 -14.49 8.29
CA VAL A 139 -11.85 -13.45 8.61
C VAL A 139 -12.30 -12.54 9.74
N VAL A 140 -13.62 -12.31 9.85
CA VAL A 140 -14.25 -11.58 10.96
C VAL A 140 -15.21 -12.53 11.68
N LYS A 141 -15.25 -12.47 13.02
CA LYS A 141 -16.19 -13.23 13.84
C LYS A 141 -17.48 -12.45 14.12
#